data_AF-A0A1D2MNQ7-F1
#
_entry.id   AF-A0A1D2MNQ7-F1
#
_cell.length_a   1.000
_cell.length_b   1.000
_cell.length_c   1.000
_cell.angle_alpha   90.00
_cell.angle_beta   90.00
_cell.angle_gamma   90.00
#
_symmetry.space_group_name_H-M   'P 1'
#
loop_
_entity.id
_entity.type
_entity.pdbx_description
1 polymer ?
#
loop_
_entity_poly.entity_id
_entity_poly.type
_entity_poly.pdbx_seq_one_letter_code
_entity_poly.pdbx_strand_id
1 'polypeptide(L)'
;MEHSASSEQTDDPYHGGLGYRPSFNSEMYANAITISKIARINNDTRTAEEFEGRAAAIRQGILDHLWDDERTFFYHVFREDNPNYELLDTREEIGFYPWRFGVPDPQEPKYALAWEHLFDPQGFNSTYVQQLVNKDLYGLMEIKRHSVAGGMVINSLAAQLRDYGTTNIVNVNTFLEVLHNNHSEHYAHSTYVDNVLGDLIGIVPQPDNIRYQPADTIHLALFHC
;
A
#
# COMPACT_ATOMS: atom_id res chain seq x y z
N MET A 1 -3.73 -13.18 -15.10
CA MET A 1 -3.98 -13.88 -13.83
C MET A 1 -2.65 -13.89 -13.11
N GLU A 2 -2.66 -13.44 -11.87
CA GLU A 2 -1.46 -13.05 -11.13
C GLU A 2 -0.93 -14.25 -10.32
N HIS A 3 0.34 -14.61 -10.56
CA HIS A 3 1.08 -15.56 -9.75
C HIS A 3 1.81 -14.77 -8.66
N SER A 4 1.54 -15.06 -7.39
CA SER A 4 2.16 -14.40 -6.22
C SER A 4 2.86 -15.42 -5.33
N ALA A 5 3.79 -15.01 -4.44
CA ALA A 5 4.44 -15.96 -3.53
C ALA A 5 3.42 -16.69 -2.66
N SER A 6 2.39 -15.96 -2.21
CA SER A 6 1.26 -16.50 -1.49
C SER A 6 0.35 -17.42 -2.33
N SER A 7 0.49 -17.41 -3.66
CA SER A 7 -0.18 -18.36 -4.57
C SER A 7 0.66 -19.60 -4.86
N GLU A 8 1.97 -19.47 -5.01
CA GLU A 8 2.86 -20.58 -5.38
C GLU A 8 3.19 -21.53 -4.22
N GLN A 9 2.93 -21.13 -2.97
CA GLN A 9 3.08 -22.00 -1.79
C GLN A 9 1.84 -22.86 -1.51
N THR A 10 0.83 -22.87 -2.40
CA THR A 10 -0.36 -23.71 -2.29
C THR A 10 -0.60 -24.53 -3.56
N ASP A 11 -1.44 -25.55 -3.45
CA ASP A 11 -1.90 -26.35 -4.60
C ASP A 11 -2.86 -25.56 -5.54
N ASP A 12 -3.18 -24.29 -5.21
CA ASP A 12 -3.99 -23.37 -6.02
C ASP A 12 -3.19 -22.10 -6.39
N PRO A 13 -2.40 -22.14 -7.47
CA PRO A 13 -1.50 -21.06 -7.89
C PRO A 13 -2.22 -19.81 -8.39
N TYR A 14 -3.55 -19.83 -8.50
CA TYR A 14 -4.33 -18.71 -9.05
C TYR A 14 -5.11 -17.92 -8.01
N HIS A 15 -5.51 -18.54 -6.89
CA HIS A 15 -6.22 -17.86 -5.80
C HIS A 15 -5.33 -17.62 -4.56
N GLY A 16 -4.27 -18.43 -4.42
CA GLY A 16 -3.43 -18.49 -3.25
C GLY A 16 -4.12 -18.94 -1.97
N GLY A 17 -3.32 -19.17 -0.93
CA GLY A 17 -3.83 -19.70 0.33
C GLY A 17 -4.73 -18.71 1.06
N LEU A 18 -5.70 -19.25 1.80
CA LEU A 18 -6.48 -18.46 2.73
C LEU A 18 -5.57 -17.90 3.82
N GLY A 19 -5.57 -16.59 3.99
CA GLY A 19 -4.69 -15.95 4.96
C GLY A 19 -4.96 -14.46 5.14
N TYR A 20 -4.24 -13.88 6.10
CA TYR A 20 -4.30 -12.48 6.44
C TYR A 20 -3.30 -11.72 5.57
N ARG A 21 -3.83 -11.02 4.56
CA ARG A 21 -3.04 -10.19 3.63
C ARG A 21 -2.98 -8.75 4.14
N PRO A 22 -1.81 -8.08 4.13
CA PRO A 22 -1.74 -6.66 4.46
C PRO A 22 -2.68 -5.80 3.60
N SER A 23 -2.86 -6.15 2.32
CA SER A 23 -3.77 -5.44 1.41
C SER A 23 -5.23 -5.48 1.89
N PHE A 24 -5.84 -6.67 1.90
CA PHE A 24 -7.26 -6.84 2.28
C PHE A 24 -7.56 -6.35 3.69
N ASN A 25 -6.68 -6.60 4.67
CA ASN A 25 -6.92 -6.10 6.03
C ASN A 25 -6.90 -4.57 6.07
N SER A 26 -6.04 -3.91 5.29
CA SER A 26 -6.01 -2.45 5.20
C SER A 26 -7.26 -1.89 4.51
N GLU A 27 -7.82 -2.58 3.51
CA GLU A 27 -9.12 -2.21 2.93
C GLU A 27 -10.26 -2.36 3.94
N MET A 28 -10.26 -3.46 4.72
CA MET A 28 -11.26 -3.66 5.78
C MET A 28 -11.18 -2.58 6.85
N TYR A 29 -9.97 -2.15 7.23
CA TYR A 29 -9.75 -1.00 8.11
C TYR A 29 -10.36 0.28 7.51
N ALA A 30 -10.04 0.59 6.25
CA ALA A 30 -10.55 1.79 5.57
C ALA A 30 -12.09 1.79 5.45
N ASN A 31 -12.67 0.64 5.12
CA ASN A 31 -14.12 0.45 5.05
C ASN A 31 -14.77 0.69 6.41
N ALA A 32 -14.18 0.17 7.49
CA ALA A 32 -14.70 0.38 8.84
C ALA A 32 -14.66 1.86 9.26
N ILE A 33 -13.54 2.56 9.00
CA ILE A 33 -13.44 4.01 9.23
C ILE A 33 -14.46 4.79 8.40
N THR A 34 -14.68 4.38 7.14
CA THR A 34 -15.63 5.07 6.26
C THR A 34 -17.06 4.92 6.77
N ILE A 35 -17.44 3.70 7.17
CA ILE A 35 -18.77 3.43 7.73
C ILE A 35 -18.97 4.23 9.02
N SER A 36 -17.96 4.30 9.90
CA SER A 36 -18.10 5.06 11.14
C SER A 36 -18.29 6.56 10.87
N LYS A 37 -17.52 7.15 9.95
CA LYS A 37 -17.69 8.55 9.54
C LYS A 37 -19.08 8.83 8.95
N ILE A 38 -19.58 7.97 8.07
CA ILE A 38 -20.93 8.11 7.51
C ILE A 38 -21.99 8.01 8.61
N ALA A 39 -21.84 7.08 9.56
CA ALA A 39 -22.74 6.95 10.69
C ALA A 39 -22.73 8.21 11.58
N ARG A 40 -21.56 8.81 11.84
CA ARG A 40 -21.45 10.09 12.56
C ARG A 40 -22.18 11.23 11.83
N ILE A 41 -22.01 11.34 10.51
CA ILE A 41 -22.71 12.36 9.69
C ILE A 41 -24.24 12.20 9.81
N ASN A 42 -24.73 10.97 9.93
CA ASN A 42 -26.15 10.66 10.09
C ASN A 42 -26.64 10.67 11.55
N ASN A 43 -25.80 11.09 12.50
CA ASN A 43 -26.07 11.05 13.95
C ASN A 43 -26.35 9.63 14.51
N ASP A 44 -25.99 8.56 13.80
CA ASP A 44 -26.04 7.18 14.30
C ASP A 44 -24.79 6.88 15.13
N THR A 45 -24.82 7.32 16.39
CA THR A 45 -23.70 7.19 17.32
C THR A 45 -23.34 5.74 17.61
N ARG A 46 -24.33 4.84 17.72
CA ARG A 46 -24.11 3.44 18.04
C ARG A 46 -23.35 2.72 16.93
N THR A 47 -23.77 2.90 15.69
CA THR A 47 -23.07 2.28 14.54
C THR A 47 -21.69 2.88 14.34
N ALA A 48 -21.54 4.19 14.59
CA ALA A 48 -20.22 4.83 14.50
C ALA A 48 -19.21 4.23 15.49
N GLU A 49 -19.58 4.12 16.76
CA GLU A 49 -18.72 3.55 17.81
C GLU A 49 -18.39 2.07 17.55
N GLU A 50 -19.36 1.30 17.05
CA GLU A 50 -19.15 -0.10 16.66
C GLU A 50 -18.06 -0.22 15.59
N PHE A 51 -18.14 0.58 14.53
CA PHE A 51 -17.18 0.51 13.42
C PHE A 51 -15.84 1.18 13.72
N GLU A 52 -15.81 2.20 14.60
CA GLU A 52 -14.55 2.72 15.18
C GLU A 52 -13.82 1.63 15.95
N GLY A 53 -14.52 0.86 16.79
CA GLY A 53 -13.95 -0.27 17.51
C GLY A 53 -13.42 -1.37 16.59
N ARG A 54 -14.16 -1.69 15.52
CA ARG A 54 -13.70 -2.65 14.49
C ARG A 54 -12.46 -2.16 13.75
N ALA A 55 -12.44 -0.88 13.36
CA ALA A 55 -11.28 -0.29 12.69
C ALA A 55 -10.04 -0.35 13.60
N ALA A 56 -10.18 0.00 14.88
CA ALA A 56 -9.09 -0.10 15.84
C ALA A 56 -8.57 -1.54 15.99
N ALA A 57 -9.46 -2.53 16.09
CA ALA A 57 -9.08 -3.93 16.19
C ALA A 57 -8.38 -4.46 14.93
N ILE A 58 -8.85 -4.09 13.73
CA ILE A 58 -8.22 -4.49 12.47
C ILE A 58 -6.83 -3.85 12.36
N ARG A 59 -6.73 -2.54 12.65
CA ARG A 59 -5.44 -1.83 12.64
C ARG A 59 -4.45 -2.51 13.57
N GLN A 60 -4.86 -2.78 14.81
CA GLN A 60 -4.00 -3.47 15.78
C GLN A 60 -3.57 -4.86 15.27
N GLY A 61 -4.49 -5.65 14.71
CA GLY A 61 -4.17 -6.95 14.14
C GLY A 61 -3.17 -6.89 12.98
N ILE A 62 -3.25 -5.87 12.12
CA ILE A 62 -2.24 -5.66 11.07
C ILE A 62 -0.86 -5.39 11.68
N LEU A 63 -0.79 -4.48 12.67
CA LEU A 63 0.48 -4.09 13.27
C LEU A 63 1.10 -5.19 14.13
N ASP A 64 0.29 -6.00 14.81
CA ASP A 64 0.79 -7.06 15.70
C ASP A 64 1.17 -8.35 14.96
N HIS A 65 0.43 -8.68 13.91
CA HIS A 65 0.57 -9.99 13.27
C HIS A 65 1.20 -9.95 11.90
N LEU A 66 1.17 -8.82 11.19
CA LEU A 66 1.67 -8.74 9.82
C LEU A 66 2.98 -7.98 9.72
N TRP A 67 3.34 -7.18 10.73
CA TRP A 67 4.62 -6.47 10.77
C TRP A 67 5.73 -7.35 11.34
N ASP A 68 6.89 -7.33 10.70
CA ASP A 68 8.11 -7.93 11.22
C ASP A 68 9.11 -6.83 11.61
N ASP A 69 9.43 -6.71 12.90
CA ASP A 69 10.38 -5.70 13.38
C ASP A 69 11.83 -5.98 12.93
N GLU A 70 12.21 -7.23 12.66
CA GLU A 70 13.57 -7.59 12.23
C GLU A 70 13.72 -7.40 10.71
N ARG A 71 12.74 -7.83 9.93
CA ARG A 71 12.73 -7.74 8.47
C ARG A 71 12.16 -6.43 7.95
N THR A 72 11.68 -5.57 8.86
CA THR A 72 11.17 -4.21 8.66
C THR A 72 10.13 -4.11 7.56
N PHE A 73 9.20 -5.05 7.49
CA PHE A 73 8.22 -5.11 6.42
C PHE A 73 6.92 -5.80 6.84
N PHE A 74 5.84 -5.56 6.08
CA PHE A 74 4.56 -6.26 6.27
C PHE A 74 4.47 -7.52 5.39
N TYR A 75 4.08 -8.64 5.97
CA TYR A 75 4.00 -9.94 5.30
C TYR A 75 2.60 -10.54 5.37
N HIS A 76 2.33 -11.46 4.44
CA HIS A 76 1.17 -12.33 4.52
C HIS A 76 1.34 -13.35 5.65
N VAL A 77 0.23 -13.73 6.29
CA VAL A 77 0.17 -14.87 7.22
C VAL A 77 -0.88 -15.85 6.70
N PHE A 78 -0.49 -17.07 6.37
CA PHE A 78 -1.45 -18.12 6.04
C PHE A 78 -2.30 -18.44 7.26
N ARG A 79 -3.60 -18.66 7.06
CA ARG A 79 -4.55 -18.97 8.14
C ARG A 79 -4.64 -20.48 8.39
N GLU A 80 -4.52 -21.27 7.32
CA GLU A 80 -4.60 -22.72 7.39
C GLU A 80 -3.23 -23.31 7.69
N ASP A 81 -3.20 -24.37 8.48
CA ASP A 81 -2.00 -25.12 8.88
C ASP A 81 -0.84 -24.28 9.47
N ASN A 82 -1.16 -23.07 9.96
CA ASN A 82 -0.23 -22.12 10.55
C ASN A 82 -0.68 -21.67 11.96
N PRO A 83 -0.68 -22.58 12.96
CA PRO A 83 -1.20 -22.29 14.29
C PRO A 83 -0.40 -21.21 15.05
N ASN A 84 0.82 -20.93 14.59
CA ASN A 84 1.74 -19.97 15.20
C ASN A 84 1.72 -18.60 14.52
N TYR A 85 0.88 -18.39 13.49
CA TYR A 85 0.84 -17.15 12.71
C TYR A 85 2.21 -16.78 12.11
N GLU A 86 2.95 -17.77 11.63
CA GLU A 86 4.23 -17.55 10.98
C GLU A 86 4.03 -16.69 9.73
N LEU A 87 4.88 -15.68 9.60
CA LEU A 87 4.90 -14.76 8.47
C LEU A 87 5.50 -15.46 7.25
N LEU A 88 4.98 -15.12 6.08
CA LEU A 88 5.58 -15.50 4.79
C LEU A 88 7.06 -15.10 4.77
N ASP A 89 7.91 -15.95 4.19
CA ASP A 89 9.34 -15.70 4.07
C ASP A 89 9.67 -14.57 3.09
N THR A 90 8.77 -14.31 2.15
CA THR A 90 9.00 -13.43 1.01
C THR A 90 8.19 -12.15 1.06
N ARG A 91 8.83 -11.03 0.74
CA ARG A 91 8.16 -9.73 0.57
C ARG A 91 7.31 -9.73 -0.69
N GLU A 92 6.07 -9.32 -0.54
CA GLU A 92 5.14 -9.03 -1.62
C GLU A 92 4.77 -7.54 -1.58
N GLU A 93 4.46 -6.94 -2.73
CA GLU A 93 4.12 -5.51 -2.82
C GLU A 93 2.94 -5.08 -1.93
N ILE A 94 2.05 -6.04 -1.59
CA ILE A 94 0.92 -5.83 -0.70
C ILE A 94 1.38 -5.35 0.67
N GLY A 95 2.64 -5.60 1.05
CA GLY A 95 3.25 -5.08 2.27
C GLY A 95 3.35 -3.55 2.31
N PHE A 96 3.29 -2.85 1.17
CA PHE A 96 3.20 -1.38 1.12
C PHE A 96 1.77 -0.83 1.23
N TYR A 97 0.76 -1.68 1.10
CA TYR A 97 -0.64 -1.23 1.10
C TYR A 97 -1.13 -0.57 2.40
N PRO A 98 -0.63 -0.92 3.60
CA PRO A 98 -1.03 -0.27 4.86
C PRO A 98 -0.94 1.27 4.84
N TRP A 99 0.05 1.84 4.15
CA TRP A 99 0.21 3.30 4.05
C TRP A 99 -0.95 3.98 3.35
N ARG A 100 -1.53 3.35 2.31
CA ARG A 100 -2.63 3.92 1.52
C ARG A 100 -3.79 4.40 2.40
N PHE A 101 -4.06 3.67 3.47
CA PHE A 101 -5.23 3.90 4.32
C PHE A 101 -4.88 4.46 5.70
N GLY A 102 -3.63 4.81 5.97
CA GLY A 102 -3.24 5.37 7.25
C GLY A 102 -3.14 4.33 8.36
N VAL A 103 -2.72 3.09 8.04
CA VAL A 103 -2.58 2.03 9.06
C VAL A 103 -1.40 2.31 9.99
N PRO A 104 -0.14 2.51 9.53
CA PRO A 104 0.93 2.96 10.42
C PRO A 104 0.64 4.31 11.06
N ASP A 105 1.07 4.55 12.30
CA ASP A 105 1.02 5.90 12.90
C ASP A 105 2.17 6.75 12.35
N PRO A 106 1.96 7.98 11.87
CA PRO A 106 3.05 8.88 11.48
C PRO A 106 4.07 9.16 12.60
N GLN A 107 3.69 8.97 13.87
CA GLN A 107 4.58 9.12 15.02
C GLN A 107 5.45 7.89 15.29
N GLU A 108 5.27 6.80 14.53
CA GLU A 108 6.02 5.56 14.65
C GLU A 108 6.97 5.38 13.44
N PRO A 109 8.16 6.01 13.46
CA PRO A 109 9.06 6.07 12.30
C PRO A 109 9.60 4.69 11.88
N LYS A 110 9.50 3.67 12.74
CA LYS A 110 9.96 2.31 12.43
C LYS A 110 9.31 1.74 11.17
N TYR A 111 8.04 2.08 10.92
CA TYR A 111 7.32 1.56 9.76
C TYR A 111 7.93 2.10 8.47
N ALA A 112 8.39 3.35 8.44
CA ALA A 112 8.96 3.97 7.25
C ALA A 112 10.20 3.23 6.70
N LEU A 113 10.86 2.39 7.52
CA LEU A 113 11.96 1.52 7.07
C LEU A 113 11.54 0.52 5.98
N ALA A 114 10.26 0.19 5.89
CA ALA A 114 9.75 -0.68 4.83
C ALA A 114 10.04 -0.15 3.43
N TRP A 115 10.08 1.18 3.27
CA TRP A 115 10.34 1.82 1.99
C TRP A 115 11.76 1.58 1.47
N GLU A 116 12.72 1.22 2.32
CA GLU A 116 14.08 0.85 1.89
C GLU A 116 14.05 -0.36 0.95
N HIS A 117 13.09 -1.27 1.13
CA HIS A 117 12.94 -2.47 0.30
C HIS A 117 12.43 -2.17 -1.12
N LEU A 118 11.80 -1.02 -1.35
CA LEU A 118 11.23 -0.64 -2.65
C LEU A 118 12.28 -0.62 -3.77
N PHE A 119 13.51 -0.25 -3.44
CA PHE A 119 14.61 -0.14 -4.40
C PHE A 119 15.66 -1.22 -4.26
N ASP A 120 15.41 -2.24 -3.44
CA ASP A 120 16.32 -3.36 -3.29
C ASP A 120 16.54 -4.04 -4.66
N PRO A 121 17.78 -4.06 -5.20
CA PRO A 121 18.08 -4.69 -6.49
C PRO A 121 17.86 -6.21 -6.50
N GLN A 122 17.84 -6.84 -5.33
CA GLN A 122 17.48 -8.24 -5.14
C GLN A 122 15.96 -8.40 -4.90
N GLY A 123 15.30 -7.36 -4.38
CA GLY A 123 13.85 -7.24 -4.24
C GLY A 123 13.16 -6.60 -5.46
N PHE A 124 12.39 -5.52 -5.23
CA PHE A 124 11.46 -4.96 -6.22
C PHE A 124 12.13 -4.23 -7.41
N ASN A 125 13.45 -4.00 -7.40
CA ASN A 125 14.19 -3.18 -8.38
C ASN A 125 15.18 -3.95 -9.29
N SER A 126 14.96 -5.24 -9.54
CA SER A 126 15.77 -5.97 -10.52
C SER A 126 15.38 -5.62 -11.97
N THR A 127 16.35 -5.66 -12.92
CA THR A 127 16.23 -5.30 -14.36
C THR A 127 15.14 -6.05 -15.14
N TYR A 128 14.40 -6.95 -14.48
CA TYR A 128 13.39 -7.82 -15.06
C TYR A 128 11.94 -7.43 -14.74
N VAL A 129 11.69 -6.19 -14.26
CA VAL A 129 10.36 -5.62 -14.00
C VAL A 129 9.66 -6.30 -12.81
N GLN A 130 9.42 -5.51 -11.76
CA GLN A 130 8.34 -5.71 -10.76
C GLN A 130 7.91 -7.16 -10.56
N GLN A 131 8.75 -7.88 -9.83
CA GLN A 131 8.32 -9.16 -9.30
C GLN A 131 7.45 -8.89 -8.07
N LEU A 132 6.35 -9.62 -7.97
CA LEU A 132 5.51 -9.73 -6.78
C LEU A 132 6.26 -10.34 -5.57
N VAL A 133 7.57 -10.67 -5.70
CA VAL A 133 8.35 -11.59 -4.86
C VAL A 133 9.86 -11.26 -4.94
N ASN A 134 10.64 -11.50 -3.88
CA ASN A 134 12.12 -11.39 -3.83
C ASN A 134 12.83 -12.51 -4.63
N LYS A 135 13.99 -12.21 -5.26
CA LYS A 135 14.66 -13.01 -6.30
C LYS A 135 15.38 -14.29 -5.82
N ASP A 136 15.54 -14.49 -4.52
CA ASP A 136 16.41 -15.56 -4.00
C ASP A 136 15.86 -16.99 -4.16
N LEU A 137 14.58 -17.16 -4.55
CA LEU A 137 13.95 -18.49 -4.47
C LEU A 137 13.64 -19.21 -5.79
N TYR A 138 13.38 -18.58 -6.95
CA TYR A 138 12.91 -19.37 -8.11
C TYR A 138 13.32 -18.83 -9.50
N GLY A 139 13.78 -19.76 -10.35
CA GLY A 139 14.22 -19.49 -11.71
C GLY A 139 13.08 -19.33 -12.72
N LEU A 140 13.28 -18.35 -13.62
CA LEU A 140 12.67 -18.18 -14.94
C LEU A 140 11.13 -18.19 -15.02
N MET A 141 10.51 -17.01 -14.91
CA MET A 141 9.30 -16.70 -15.70
C MET A 141 9.16 -15.18 -15.95
N GLU A 142 9.08 -14.81 -17.24
CA GLU A 142 8.74 -13.45 -17.71
C GLU A 142 7.30 -13.10 -17.35
N ILE A 143 7.09 -12.46 -16.20
CA ILE A 143 5.79 -11.90 -15.82
C ILE A 143 5.75 -10.45 -16.32
N LYS A 144 5.05 -10.23 -17.44
CA LYS A 144 4.81 -8.90 -18.01
C LYS A 144 4.15 -7.97 -16.98
N ARG A 145 4.65 -6.74 -16.88
CA ARG A 145 4.08 -5.53 -16.24
C ARG A 145 2.61 -5.69 -15.83
N HIS A 146 2.34 -5.98 -14.57
CA HIS A 146 0.97 -5.95 -14.04
C HIS A 146 0.67 -4.56 -13.48
N SER A 147 -0.35 -3.92 -14.05
CA SER A 147 -0.73 -2.53 -13.86
C SER A 147 -1.58 -2.26 -12.60
N VAL A 148 -2.06 -3.30 -11.92
CA VAL A 148 -2.80 -3.19 -10.64
C VAL A 148 -1.81 -3.08 -9.48
N ALA A 149 -0.86 -4.02 -9.46
CA ALA A 149 0.32 -4.10 -8.62
C ALA A 149 1.08 -2.76 -8.49
N GLY A 150 1.55 -2.23 -9.62
CA GLY A 150 2.19 -0.90 -9.68
C GLY A 150 1.28 0.24 -9.18
N GLY A 151 -0.03 0.15 -9.44
CA GLY A 151 -1.00 1.11 -8.95
C GLY A 151 -1.14 1.11 -7.42
N MET A 152 -1.06 -0.05 -6.77
CA MET A 152 -1.13 -0.18 -5.32
C MET A 152 0.07 0.50 -4.64
N VAL A 153 1.27 0.27 -5.16
CA VAL A 153 2.50 0.88 -4.63
C VAL A 153 2.52 2.39 -4.84
N ILE A 154 2.12 2.89 -6.01
CA ILE A 154 2.07 4.35 -6.27
C ILE A 154 1.11 5.04 -5.30
N ASN A 155 -0.08 4.48 -5.07
CA ASN A 155 -1.05 5.05 -4.14
C ASN A 155 -0.53 5.07 -2.70
N SER A 156 0.26 4.06 -2.33
CA SER A 156 0.87 3.99 -1.00
C SER A 156 2.03 4.97 -0.85
N LEU A 157 2.82 5.18 -1.92
CA LEU A 157 3.86 6.21 -1.98
C LEU A 157 3.26 7.63 -1.87
N ALA A 158 2.17 7.86 -2.60
CA ALA A 158 1.40 9.08 -2.50
C ALA A 158 0.93 9.36 -1.06
N ALA A 159 0.34 8.36 -0.40
CA ALA A 159 -0.07 8.47 0.99
C ALA A 159 1.12 8.72 1.93
N GLN A 160 2.26 8.06 1.70
CA GLN A 160 3.51 8.34 2.42
C GLN A 160 3.89 9.82 2.31
N LEU A 161 3.96 10.39 1.10
CA LEU A 161 4.32 11.80 0.92
C LEU A 161 3.33 12.75 1.60
N ARG A 162 2.03 12.49 1.43
CA ARG A 162 0.96 13.38 1.90
C ARG A 162 0.76 13.35 3.41
N ASP A 163 0.74 12.16 4.00
CA ASP A 163 0.28 11.94 5.38
C ASP A 163 1.44 11.67 6.36
N TYR A 164 2.56 11.15 5.85
CA TYR A 164 3.74 10.76 6.63
C TYR A 164 4.97 11.63 6.34
N GLY A 165 4.94 12.42 5.26
CA GLY A 165 6.04 13.26 4.82
C GLY A 165 7.11 12.52 4.01
N THR A 166 8.07 13.30 3.52
CA THR A 166 9.18 12.79 2.72
C THR A 166 10.24 12.10 3.57
N THR A 167 10.88 11.11 2.97
CA THR A 167 12.08 10.44 3.50
C THR A 167 13.21 10.56 2.48
N ASN A 168 14.40 10.11 2.87
CA ASN A 168 15.53 9.97 1.95
C ASN A 168 15.23 8.99 0.79
N ILE A 169 14.33 8.02 1.00
CA ILE A 169 13.94 7.03 0.00
C ILE A 169 12.68 7.45 -0.76
N VAL A 170 11.66 7.94 -0.07
CA VAL A 170 10.36 8.33 -0.64
C VAL A 170 10.25 9.84 -0.65
N ASN A 171 10.41 10.41 -1.84
CA ASN A 171 10.27 11.83 -2.12
C ASN A 171 9.58 12.02 -3.48
N VAL A 172 9.37 13.27 -3.89
CA VAL A 172 8.70 13.58 -5.16
C VAL A 172 9.40 12.94 -6.37
N ASN A 173 10.74 12.88 -6.39
CA ASN A 173 11.46 12.28 -7.51
C ASN A 173 11.22 10.77 -7.58
N THR A 174 11.27 10.09 -6.43
CA THR A 174 10.90 8.67 -6.30
C THR A 174 9.49 8.42 -6.82
N PHE A 175 8.52 9.23 -6.39
CA PHE A 175 7.14 9.09 -6.82
C PHE A 175 6.99 9.27 -8.34
N LEU A 176 7.62 10.29 -8.92
CA LEU A 176 7.61 10.52 -10.36
C LEU A 176 8.28 9.37 -11.12
N GLU A 177 9.41 8.86 -10.64
CA GLU A 177 10.10 7.72 -11.26
C GLU A 177 9.21 6.48 -11.29
N VAL A 178 8.62 6.11 -10.14
CA VAL A 178 7.73 4.95 -10.05
C VAL A 178 6.49 5.18 -10.92
N LEU A 179 5.88 6.37 -10.90
CA LEU A 179 4.72 6.74 -11.72
C LEU A 179 5.02 6.63 -13.23
N HIS A 180 6.16 7.17 -13.68
CA HIS A 180 6.59 7.12 -15.07
C HIS A 180 6.86 5.69 -15.54
N ASN A 181 7.37 4.82 -14.67
CA ASN A 181 7.70 3.45 -15.04
C ASN A 181 6.48 2.49 -14.97
N ASN A 182 5.36 2.90 -14.36
CA ASN A 182 4.20 2.04 -14.07
C ASN A 182 2.90 2.36 -14.81
N HIS A 183 2.88 3.34 -15.71
CA HIS A 183 1.67 3.59 -16.49
C HIS A 183 1.52 2.56 -17.62
N SER A 184 0.31 2.04 -17.78
CA SER A 184 -0.10 1.28 -18.96
C SER A 184 -1.08 2.14 -19.75
N GLU A 185 -0.71 2.52 -20.97
CA GLU A 185 -1.62 3.22 -21.88
C GLU A 185 -2.88 2.37 -22.07
N HIS A 186 -4.05 2.96 -21.78
CA HIS A 186 -5.38 2.36 -21.95
C HIS A 186 -5.83 1.29 -20.93
N TYR A 187 -5.15 1.12 -19.80
CA TYR A 187 -5.59 0.18 -18.76
C TYR A 187 -6.45 0.86 -17.68
N ALA A 188 -7.78 0.68 -17.75
CA ALA A 188 -8.76 1.27 -16.84
C ALA A 188 -8.93 0.51 -15.51
N HIS A 189 -7.81 0.15 -14.89
CA HIS A 189 -7.78 -0.45 -13.55
C HIS A 189 -6.55 0.04 -12.75
N SER A 190 -6.03 1.22 -13.11
CA SER A 190 -5.08 2.02 -12.34
C SER A 190 -5.59 3.45 -12.18
N THR A 191 -5.37 4.05 -11.01
CA THR A 191 -5.91 5.37 -10.64
C THR A 191 -5.01 6.54 -11.07
N TYR A 192 -4.27 6.41 -12.18
CA TYR A 192 -3.22 7.38 -12.58
C TYR A 192 -3.64 8.85 -12.49
N VAL A 193 -4.84 9.19 -12.95
CA VAL A 193 -5.37 10.57 -12.90
C VAL A 193 -5.69 11.02 -11.46
N ASP A 194 -6.20 10.12 -10.63
CA ASP A 194 -6.44 10.40 -9.19
C ASP A 194 -5.12 10.68 -8.48
N ASN A 195 -4.07 9.91 -8.81
CA ASN A 195 -2.74 10.08 -8.21
C ASN A 195 -2.10 11.42 -8.63
N VAL A 196 -2.33 11.88 -9.87
CA VAL A 196 -1.83 13.19 -10.31
C VAL A 196 -2.62 14.34 -9.65
N LEU A 197 -3.95 14.26 -9.59
CA LEU A 197 -4.79 15.34 -9.05
C LEU A 197 -4.76 15.39 -7.53
N GLY A 198 -4.99 14.24 -6.89
CA GLY A 198 -5.11 14.09 -5.45
C GLY A 198 -3.77 14.10 -4.74
N ASP A 199 -2.78 13.39 -5.29
CA ASP A 199 -1.54 13.13 -4.55
C ASP A 199 -0.36 14.00 -4.99
N LEU A 200 -0.18 14.23 -6.30
CA LEU A 200 0.88 15.12 -6.79
C LEU A 200 0.50 16.60 -6.68
N ILE A 201 -0.66 16.98 -7.24
CA ILE A 201 -1.15 18.37 -7.19
C ILE A 201 -1.71 18.69 -5.81
N GLY A 202 -2.24 17.70 -5.09
CA GLY A 202 -2.70 17.86 -3.70
C GLY A 202 -4.15 18.31 -3.57
N ILE A 203 -5.01 18.06 -4.54
CA ILE A 203 -6.45 18.37 -4.43
C ILE A 203 -7.12 17.24 -3.65
N VAL A 204 -7.37 17.46 -2.37
CA VAL A 204 -7.99 16.46 -1.49
C VAL A 204 -9.47 16.81 -1.31
N PRO A 205 -10.40 16.02 -1.88
CA PRO A 205 -11.83 16.20 -1.62
C PRO A 205 -12.13 16.03 -0.13
N GLN A 206 -12.91 16.95 0.45
CA GLN A 206 -13.49 16.85 1.79
C GLN A 206 -15.01 16.80 1.67
N PRO A 207 -15.73 16.27 2.68
CA PRO A 207 -17.20 16.21 2.66
C PRO A 207 -17.88 17.58 2.46
N ASP A 208 -17.23 18.66 2.88
CA ASP A 208 -17.76 20.02 2.91
C ASP A 208 -16.89 21.05 2.15
N ASN A 209 -15.71 20.66 1.66
CA ASN A 209 -14.76 21.58 1.01
C ASN A 209 -13.72 20.83 0.15
N ILE A 210 -12.78 21.57 -0.44
CA ILE A 210 -11.56 21.03 -1.07
C ILE A 210 -10.37 21.51 -0.24
N ARG A 211 -9.52 20.58 0.20
CA ARG A 211 -8.25 20.90 0.86
C ARG A 211 -7.13 20.82 -0.17
N TYR A 212 -6.29 21.85 -0.22
CA TYR A 212 -5.08 21.86 -1.03
C TYR A 212 -3.87 21.47 -0.16
N GLN A 213 -3.20 20.36 -0.50
CA GLN A 213 -2.05 19.81 0.21
C GLN A 213 -1.08 19.13 -0.78
N PRO A 214 -0.21 19.89 -1.45
CA PRO A 214 0.76 19.33 -2.40
C PRO A 214 1.84 18.51 -1.68
N ALA A 215 2.38 17.48 -2.35
CA ALA A 215 3.35 16.52 -1.80
C ALA A 215 4.71 17.13 -1.39
N ASP A 216 4.99 18.37 -1.76
CA ASP A 216 6.03 19.24 -1.22
C ASP A 216 5.75 20.67 -1.70
N THR A 217 6.35 21.68 -1.05
CA THR A 217 6.34 23.08 -1.51
C THR A 217 6.89 23.17 -2.94
N ILE A 218 6.02 22.99 -3.95
CA ILE A 218 6.30 23.42 -5.31
C ILE A 218 6.45 24.94 -5.19
N HIS A 219 7.68 25.41 -5.03
CA HIS A 219 8.02 26.76 -5.45
C HIS A 219 7.62 26.80 -6.92
N LEU A 220 6.46 27.42 -7.17
CA LEU A 220 5.92 27.71 -8.49
C LEU A 220 7.00 28.43 -9.30
N ALA A 221 7.78 27.67 -10.05
CA ALA A 221 8.66 28.14 -11.10
C ALA A 221 8.17 27.66 -12.47
N LEU A 222 6.85 27.46 -12.62
CA LEU A 222 6.22 27.09 -13.89
C LEU A 222 5.14 28.08 -14.36
N PHE A 223 5.11 29.29 -13.78
CA PHE A 223 4.45 30.44 -14.40
C PHE A 223 5.41 31.63 -14.40
N HIS A 224 6.41 31.60 -15.28
CA HIS A 224 6.96 32.80 -15.90
C HIS A 224 7.23 32.52 -17.38
N CYS A 225 6.62 33.37 -18.20
CA CYS A 225 6.54 33.42 -19.66
C CYS A 225 5.51 32.46 -20.30
#